data_AF-A0A1F4TRN8-F1
#
_entry.id   AF-A0A1F4TRN8-F1
#
_cell.length_a   1.000
_cell.length_b   1.000
_cell.length_c   1.000
_cell.angle_alpha   90.00
_cell.angle_beta   90.00
_cell.angle_gamma   90.00
#
_symmetry.space_group_name_H-M   'P 1'
#
loop_
_entity.id
_entity.type
_entity.pdbx_description
1 polymer ?
#
loop_
_entity_poly.entity_id
_entity_poly.type
_entity_poly.pdbx_seq_one_letter_code
_entity_poly.pdbx_strand_id
1 'polypeptide(L)'
;MRGFVFVLALVILTSGCARTVTPRVAYGEQMSVTVTLRDTMALNSNRYFLVLSSGSGLKVPLPYPDINNNSPEFLEPGMTPQLGTAEAYYSSYFGTWSGYIELDPGGYFLTKGPFVINQTTTREPLATLGSINNTINFTFQLERIFGSTIPDYIYYDFVSVPWPDGQAKIPADHLTSTNAYIAKASGSVTTITDGQDLSIDGSLDIVNCKVEIE
;
A
#
# COMPACT_ATOMS: atom_id res chain seq x y z
N MET A 1 -48.32 -44.97 -45.76
CA MET A 1 -47.80 -45.34 -44.42
C MET A 1 -46.58 -44.48 -44.15
N ARG A 2 -46.69 -43.54 -43.21
CA ARG A 2 -46.11 -43.65 -41.85
C ARG A 2 -44.59 -43.57 -41.94
N GLY A 3 -44.00 -42.40 -41.68
CA GLY A 3 -43.46 -42.09 -40.34
C GLY A 3 -41.98 -42.51 -40.33
N PHE A 4 -41.03 -41.83 -39.72
CA PHE A 4 -41.07 -41.00 -38.54
C PHE A 4 -39.66 -40.40 -38.42
N VAL A 5 -39.59 -39.10 -38.13
CA VAL A 5 -38.65 -38.47 -37.17
C VAL A 5 -37.16 -38.41 -37.55
N PHE A 6 -36.65 -37.22 -37.88
CA PHE A 6 -36.22 -36.12 -36.97
C PHE A 6 -34.84 -36.38 -36.36
N VAL A 7 -34.10 -35.28 -36.16
CA VAL A 7 -32.75 -35.17 -35.57
C VAL A 7 -31.67 -35.37 -36.64
N LEU A 8 -31.13 -34.33 -37.27
CA LEU A 8 -30.26 -33.36 -36.64
C LEU A 8 -30.11 -32.08 -37.51
N ALA A 9 -31.23 -31.51 -37.96
CA ALA A 9 -31.26 -30.16 -38.54
C ALA A 9 -31.40 -29.08 -37.44
N LEU A 10 -30.70 -29.28 -36.31
CA LEU A 10 -30.88 -28.50 -35.10
C LEU A 10 -29.53 -28.16 -34.46
N VAL A 11 -28.72 -27.35 -35.15
CA VAL A 11 -27.80 -26.46 -34.43
C VAL A 11 -28.45 -25.09 -34.42
N ILE A 12 -29.26 -24.96 -33.38
CA ILE A 12 -29.90 -23.76 -32.88
C ILE A 12 -28.88 -22.62 -32.80
N LEU A 13 -29.26 -21.51 -33.43
CA LEU A 13 -29.07 -20.15 -32.96
C LEU A 13 -28.83 -20.06 -31.43
N THR A 14 -27.60 -19.79 -31.02
CA THR A 14 -27.41 -18.93 -29.86
C THR A 14 -26.35 -17.91 -30.21
N SER A 15 -26.86 -16.75 -30.63
CA SER A 15 -26.33 -15.43 -30.32
C SER A 15 -25.42 -15.43 -29.08
N GLY A 16 -24.13 -15.58 -29.29
CA GLY A 16 -23.15 -15.01 -28.38
C GLY A 16 -23.12 -13.53 -28.69
N CYS A 17 -24.04 -12.76 -28.11
CA CYS A 17 -23.73 -11.36 -27.83
C CYS A 17 -22.43 -11.43 -27.04
N ALA A 18 -21.29 -11.17 -27.69
CA ALA A 18 -20.10 -10.79 -26.99
C ALA A 18 -20.55 -9.62 -26.13
N ARG A 19 -20.74 -9.86 -24.83
CA ARG A 19 -20.87 -8.79 -23.89
C ARG A 19 -19.55 -8.06 -24.04
N THR A 20 -19.58 -6.93 -24.74
CA THR A 20 -18.58 -5.91 -24.52
C THR A 20 -18.68 -5.65 -23.03
N VAL A 21 -17.74 -6.23 -22.28
CA VAL A 21 -17.47 -5.83 -20.92
C VAL A 21 -16.91 -4.43 -21.13
N THR A 22 -17.79 -3.44 -21.20
CA THR A 22 -17.38 -2.08 -20.97
C THR A 22 -16.80 -2.13 -19.57
N PRO A 23 -15.49 -1.90 -19.38
CA PRO A 23 -14.97 -1.74 -18.04
C PRO A 23 -15.87 -0.66 -17.44
N ARG A 24 -16.59 -1.02 -16.37
CA ARG A 24 -17.26 0.01 -15.59
C ARG A 24 -16.11 0.90 -15.14
N VAL A 25 -16.06 2.12 -15.65
CA VAL A 25 -15.18 3.15 -15.08
C VAL A 25 -15.79 3.42 -13.72
N ALA A 26 -15.37 2.64 -12.74
CA ALA A 26 -15.82 2.80 -11.39
C ALA A 26 -14.94 3.90 -10.80
N TYR A 27 -15.48 5.11 -10.91
CA TYR A 27 -14.94 6.30 -10.30
C TYR A 27 -14.67 6.04 -8.82
N GLY A 28 -13.46 6.36 -8.36
CA GLY A 28 -13.03 6.16 -6.98
C GLY A 28 -12.56 4.74 -6.64
N GLU A 29 -12.10 3.99 -7.63
CA GLU A 29 -11.45 2.67 -7.42
C GLU A 29 -9.92 2.74 -7.50
N GLN A 30 -9.37 3.87 -7.94
CA GLN A 30 -7.93 4.05 -8.07
C GLN A 30 -7.44 5.12 -7.09
N MET A 31 -6.26 4.89 -6.52
CA MET A 31 -5.56 5.85 -5.68
C MET A 31 -4.23 6.20 -6.29
N SER A 32 -3.96 7.50 -6.39
CA SER A 32 -2.70 8.09 -6.84
C SER A 32 -1.99 8.73 -5.66
N VAL A 33 -0.70 8.45 -5.52
CA VAL A 33 0.11 8.86 -4.37
C VAL A 33 1.38 9.51 -4.87
N THR A 34 1.63 10.73 -4.40
CA THR A 34 2.86 11.48 -4.69
C THR A 34 3.47 11.95 -3.38
N VAL A 35 4.65 11.45 -3.07
CA VAL A 35 5.44 11.85 -1.89
C VAL A 35 6.70 12.55 -2.34
N THR A 36 7.01 13.68 -1.73
CA THR A 36 8.24 14.43 -1.96
C THR A 36 9.11 14.31 -0.72
N LEU A 37 10.36 13.90 -0.94
CA LEU A 37 11.43 13.88 0.04
C LEU A 37 12.25 15.18 -0.09
N ARG A 38 12.99 15.55 0.96
CA ARG A 38 13.87 16.72 0.93
C ARG A 38 14.97 16.58 -0.13
N ASP A 39 15.62 15.42 -0.18
CA ASP A 39 16.68 15.09 -1.13
C ASP A 39 16.31 13.86 -1.99
N THR A 40 17.20 13.48 -2.90
CA THR A 40 16.99 12.32 -3.79
C THR A 40 16.88 11.03 -2.97
N MET A 41 15.91 10.18 -3.31
CA MET A 41 15.71 8.88 -2.65
C MET A 41 16.95 7.97 -2.78
N ALA A 42 17.26 7.21 -1.73
CA ALA A 42 18.44 6.34 -1.67
C ALA A 42 18.04 4.86 -1.49
N LEU A 43 17.63 4.23 -2.59
CA LEU A 43 17.01 2.89 -2.57
C LEU A 43 17.96 1.75 -2.15
N ASN A 44 19.27 1.97 -2.25
CA ASN A 44 20.24 0.97 -1.79
C ASN A 44 20.34 0.92 -0.26
N SER A 45 19.93 1.97 0.45
CA SER A 45 20.03 2.09 1.90
C SER A 45 18.69 2.25 2.61
N ASN A 46 17.63 2.62 1.90
CA ASN A 46 16.34 2.99 2.48
C ASN A 46 15.18 2.23 1.83
N ARG A 47 14.06 2.16 2.54
CA ARG A 47 12.75 1.73 2.03
C ARG A 47 11.70 2.75 2.40
N TYR A 48 10.66 2.80 1.60
CA TYR A 48 9.56 3.74 1.77
C TYR A 48 8.25 2.98 1.70
N PHE A 49 7.36 3.22 2.65
CA PHE A 49 6.13 2.45 2.81
C PHE A 49 4.93 3.37 2.85
N LEU A 50 3.91 3.09 2.03
CA LEU A 50 2.55 3.55 2.27
C LEU A 50 1.79 2.41 2.97
N VAL A 51 1.42 2.61 4.22
CA VAL A 51 0.59 1.68 4.97
C VAL A 51 -0.86 2.12 4.87
N LEU A 52 -1.77 1.17 4.64
CA LEU A 52 -3.18 1.44 4.43
C LEU A 52 -4.03 0.66 5.44
N SER A 53 -5.12 1.28 5.90
CA SER A 53 -6.11 0.63 6.77
C SER A 53 -7.53 1.04 6.41
N SER A 54 -8.47 0.11 6.58
CA SER A 54 -9.91 0.38 6.55
C SER A 54 -10.45 0.93 7.87
N GLY A 55 -9.63 0.99 8.93
CA GLY A 55 -10.04 1.43 10.26
C GLY A 55 -9.26 2.65 10.74
N SER A 56 -9.92 3.50 11.52
CA SER A 56 -9.33 4.72 12.10
C SER A 56 -8.27 4.47 13.18
N GLY A 57 -8.05 3.21 13.54
CA GLY A 57 -7.04 2.79 14.51
C GLY A 57 -5.73 2.33 13.86
N LEU A 58 -5.37 2.85 12.68
CA LEU A 58 -4.10 2.56 12.03
C LEU A 58 -2.95 2.92 12.98
N LYS A 59 -2.00 2.00 13.12
CA LYS A 59 -0.78 2.22 13.89
C LYS A 59 0.42 1.74 13.11
N VAL A 60 1.47 2.56 13.08
CA VAL A 60 2.79 2.18 12.56
C VAL A 60 3.84 2.37 13.66
N PRO A 61 4.97 1.67 13.59
CA PRO A 61 6.17 2.04 14.35
C PRO A 61 6.55 3.49 14.06
N LEU A 62 6.82 4.28 15.11
CA LEU A 62 7.13 5.70 15.02
C LEU A 62 8.62 5.96 15.28
N PRO A 63 9.19 7.03 14.70
CA PRO A 63 10.54 7.46 15.01
C PRO A 63 10.66 7.97 16.46
N TYR A 64 11.89 8.22 16.91
CA TYR A 64 12.13 8.89 18.19
C TYR A 64 11.46 10.28 18.20
N PRO A 65 10.85 10.73 19.32
CA PRO A 65 10.84 10.13 20.66
C PRO A 65 9.71 9.11 20.92
N ASP A 66 8.79 8.92 19.98
CA ASP A 66 7.54 8.18 20.18
C ASP A 66 7.66 6.67 19.93
N ILE A 67 8.89 6.16 19.96
CA ILE A 67 9.20 4.76 19.70
C ILE A 67 8.58 3.83 20.74
N ASN A 68 8.03 2.71 20.28
CA ASN A 68 7.59 1.63 21.17
C ASN A 68 8.75 0.66 21.43
N ASN A 69 9.27 0.65 22.65
CA ASN A 69 10.42 -0.18 23.01
C ASN A 69 10.20 -1.70 22.85
N ASN A 70 8.95 -2.19 22.81
CA ASN A 70 8.67 -3.62 22.63
C ASN A 70 8.65 -4.06 21.16
N SER A 71 8.52 -3.09 20.25
CA SER A 71 8.39 -3.31 18.80
C SER A 71 8.85 -2.05 18.06
N PRO A 72 10.15 -1.69 18.16
CA PRO A 72 10.62 -0.37 17.72
C PRO A 72 10.86 -0.24 16.21
N GLU A 73 10.94 -1.35 15.48
CA GLU A 73 11.33 -1.37 14.07
C GLU A 73 10.14 -1.24 13.13
N PHE A 74 10.33 -0.67 11.95
CA PHE A 74 9.43 -0.87 10.83
C PHE A 74 9.87 -2.10 10.05
N LEU A 75 9.04 -3.15 10.08
CA LEU A 75 9.32 -4.44 9.46
C LEU A 75 8.17 -4.81 8.52
N GLU A 76 8.50 -5.60 7.50
CA GLU A 76 7.46 -6.29 6.77
C GLU A 76 6.92 -7.47 7.59
N PRO A 77 5.61 -7.76 7.50
CA PRO A 77 5.04 -8.92 8.17
C PRO A 77 5.74 -10.22 7.74
N GLY A 78 6.18 -11.01 8.71
CA GLY A 78 6.93 -12.25 8.51
C GLY A 78 8.45 -12.11 8.66
N MET A 79 8.99 -10.89 8.71
CA MET A 79 10.40 -10.68 9.05
C MET A 79 10.68 -10.98 10.52
N THR A 80 11.88 -11.50 10.80
CA THR A 80 12.36 -11.66 12.18
C THR A 80 12.92 -10.33 12.68
N PRO A 81 12.38 -9.76 13.77
CA PRO A 81 12.89 -8.52 14.32
C PRO A 81 14.31 -8.69 14.90
N GLN A 82 15.11 -7.64 14.80
CA GLN A 82 16.37 -7.52 15.55
C GLN A 82 16.12 -7.04 16.99
N LEU A 83 15.06 -6.26 17.19
CA LEU A 83 14.61 -5.69 18.46
C LEU A 83 13.11 -5.96 18.65
N GLY A 84 12.74 -6.45 19.84
CA GLY A 84 11.38 -6.83 20.16
C GLY A 84 11.06 -8.29 19.80
N THR A 85 9.78 -8.60 19.63
CA THR A 85 9.30 -9.96 19.30
C THR A 85 8.25 -9.89 18.20
N ALA A 86 8.15 -10.93 17.36
CA ALA A 86 7.15 -10.97 16.29
C ALA A 86 5.73 -10.74 16.85
N GLU A 87 5.40 -11.37 17.97
CA GLU A 87 4.12 -11.24 18.67
C GLU A 87 3.80 -9.77 19.05
N ALA A 88 4.80 -9.00 19.48
CA ALA A 88 4.63 -7.58 19.78
C ALA A 88 4.24 -6.77 18.53
N TYR A 89 4.83 -7.05 17.37
CA TYR A 89 4.48 -6.37 16.12
C TYR A 89 3.07 -6.72 15.64
N TYR A 90 2.69 -7.99 15.69
CA TYR A 90 1.33 -8.41 15.28
C TYR A 90 0.25 -7.83 16.19
N SER A 91 0.51 -7.75 17.50
CA SER A 91 -0.43 -7.17 18.46
C SER A 91 -0.48 -5.63 18.44
N SER A 92 0.61 -4.96 18.09
CA SER A 92 0.70 -3.49 18.12
C SER A 92 0.37 -2.81 16.79
N TYR A 93 0.76 -3.43 15.66
CA TYR A 93 0.75 -2.76 14.35
C TYR A 93 0.07 -3.60 13.27
N PHE A 94 0.57 -4.79 12.96
CA PHE A 94 0.15 -5.51 11.75
C PHE A 94 -1.34 -5.90 11.74
N GLY A 95 -1.94 -6.10 12.92
CA GLY A 95 -3.39 -6.30 13.05
C GLY A 95 -4.25 -5.09 12.66
N THR A 96 -3.65 -3.90 12.54
CA THR A 96 -4.32 -2.65 12.12
C THR A 96 -4.19 -2.38 10.62
N TRP A 97 -3.34 -3.11 9.89
CA TRP A 97 -3.05 -2.85 8.49
C TRP A 97 -3.97 -3.68 7.59
N SER A 98 -4.57 -3.03 6.59
CA SER A 98 -5.24 -3.73 5.47
C SER A 98 -4.25 -4.16 4.39
N GLY A 99 -3.11 -3.49 4.32
CA GLY A 99 -1.99 -3.82 3.45
C GLY A 99 -1.01 -2.66 3.38
N TYR A 100 0.04 -2.82 2.60
CA TYR A 100 1.01 -1.75 2.35
C TYR A 100 1.56 -1.82 0.92
N ILE A 101 2.09 -0.69 0.48
CA ILE A 101 2.90 -0.58 -0.72
C ILE A 101 4.29 -0.14 -0.30
N GLU A 102 5.31 -0.82 -0.79
CA GLU A 102 6.70 -0.49 -0.55
C GLU A 102 7.40 -0.08 -1.84
N LEU A 103 8.41 0.78 -1.70
CA LEU A 103 9.39 1.07 -2.73
C LEU A 103 10.75 0.53 -2.29
N ASP A 104 11.31 -0.35 -3.11
CA ASP A 104 12.65 -0.92 -2.97
C ASP A 104 13.44 -0.85 -4.31
N PRO A 105 14.70 -1.33 -4.39
CA PRO A 105 15.48 -1.32 -5.63
C PRO A 105 14.82 -2.01 -6.84
N GLY A 106 13.92 -2.97 -6.60
CA GLY A 106 13.16 -3.67 -7.62
C GLY A 106 11.93 -2.91 -8.14
N GLY A 107 11.54 -1.81 -7.48
CA GLY A 107 10.39 -0.99 -7.84
C GLY A 107 9.32 -0.96 -6.74
N TYR A 108 8.07 -0.86 -7.17
CA TYR A 108 6.93 -0.78 -6.27
C TYR A 108 6.31 -2.16 -6.09
N PHE A 109 6.10 -2.56 -4.83
CA PHE A 109 5.46 -3.81 -4.48
C PHE A 109 4.29 -3.58 -3.54
N LEU A 110 3.23 -4.35 -3.74
CA LEU A 110 2.03 -4.34 -2.95
C LEU A 110 1.94 -5.64 -2.17
N THR A 111 1.67 -5.53 -0.87
CA THR A 111 1.42 -6.68 -0.01
C THR A 111 0.07 -6.52 0.67
N LYS A 112 -0.83 -7.47 0.40
CA LYS A 112 -2.19 -7.47 0.91
C LYS A 112 -2.29 -8.17 2.27
N GLY A 113 -3.04 -7.58 3.21
CA GLY A 113 -3.44 -8.22 4.46
C GLY A 113 -4.72 -9.07 4.34
N PRO A 114 -5.30 -9.52 5.47
CA PRO A 114 -4.83 -9.30 6.83
C PRO A 114 -3.53 -10.06 7.12
N PHE A 115 -2.73 -9.52 8.03
CA PHE A 115 -1.47 -10.13 8.44
C PHE A 115 -1.66 -10.95 9.71
N VAL A 116 -1.30 -12.23 9.64
CA VAL A 116 -1.37 -13.15 10.77
C VAL A 116 0.02 -13.72 11.04
N ILE A 117 0.34 -13.92 12.32
CA ILE A 117 1.61 -14.50 12.73
C ILE A 117 1.79 -15.89 12.10
N ASN A 118 3.01 -16.19 11.67
CA ASN A 118 3.37 -17.44 10.99
C ASN A 118 2.66 -17.68 9.64
N GLN A 119 2.02 -16.66 9.07
CA GLN A 119 1.53 -16.70 7.71
C GLN A 119 2.53 -16.01 6.77
N THR A 120 2.85 -16.68 5.66
CA THR A 120 3.67 -16.09 4.60
C THR A 120 2.86 -15.02 3.86
N THR A 121 3.44 -13.84 3.72
CA THR A 121 2.95 -12.77 2.87
C THR A 121 3.54 -12.90 1.47
N THR A 122 2.82 -12.40 0.46
CA THR A 122 3.28 -12.37 -0.92
C THR A 122 3.33 -10.94 -1.39
N ARG A 123 4.50 -10.54 -1.90
CA ARG A 123 4.67 -9.25 -2.59
C ARG A 123 4.21 -9.40 -4.03
N GLU A 124 3.35 -8.51 -4.46
CA GLU A 124 2.93 -8.39 -5.85
C GLU A 124 3.58 -7.18 -6.50
N PRO A 125 4.20 -7.30 -7.68
CA PRO A 125 4.67 -6.14 -8.42
C PRO A 125 3.50 -5.18 -8.70
N LEU A 126 3.73 -3.89 -8.45
CA LEU A 126 2.79 -2.82 -8.76
C LEU A 126 3.24 -2.05 -10.00
N ALA A 127 4.47 -1.55 -9.98
CA ALA A 127 5.04 -0.77 -11.07
C ALA A 127 6.57 -0.81 -11.01
N THR A 128 7.21 -0.60 -12.15
CA THR A 128 8.65 -0.35 -12.20
C THR A 128 8.94 1.08 -11.78
N LEU A 129 10.04 1.29 -11.05
CA LEU A 129 10.53 2.64 -10.81
C LEU A 129 11.03 3.24 -12.12
N GLY A 130 10.62 4.48 -12.39
CA GLY A 130 11.16 5.27 -13.50
C GLY A 130 12.54 5.83 -13.15
N SER A 131 12.59 7.12 -12.82
CA SER A 131 13.83 7.80 -12.44
C SER A 131 13.95 7.92 -10.93
N ILE A 132 15.16 7.74 -10.41
CA ILE A 132 15.51 8.04 -9.03
C ILE A 132 15.62 9.57 -8.89
N ASN A 133 14.74 10.17 -8.09
CA ASN A 133 14.70 11.60 -7.78
C ASN A 133 14.17 11.78 -6.35
N ASN A 134 13.73 12.98 -5.98
CA ASN A 134 13.16 13.25 -4.67
C ASN A 134 11.63 13.07 -4.60
N THR A 135 11.00 12.50 -5.62
CA THR A 135 9.55 12.31 -5.72
C THR A 135 9.21 10.84 -5.97
N ILE A 136 8.48 10.25 -5.03
CA ILE A 136 7.90 8.92 -5.13
C ILE A 136 6.49 9.08 -5.68
N ASN A 137 6.20 8.49 -6.85
CA ASN A 137 4.89 8.55 -7.46
C ASN A 137 4.46 7.17 -7.95
N PHE A 138 3.27 6.75 -7.53
CA PHE A 138 2.64 5.53 -8.02
C PHE A 138 1.12 5.63 -7.92
N THR A 139 0.46 4.78 -8.70
CA THR A 139 -0.99 4.67 -8.72
C THR A 139 -1.37 3.21 -8.66
N PHE A 140 -2.44 2.87 -7.94
CA PHE A 140 -2.89 1.49 -7.78
C PHE A 140 -4.41 1.39 -7.66
N GLN A 141 -4.93 0.22 -8.04
CA GLN A 141 -6.34 -0.12 -7.85
C GLN A 141 -6.57 -0.53 -6.39
N LEU A 142 -7.51 0.14 -5.71
CA LEU A 142 -7.86 -0.06 -4.31
C LEU A 142 -8.29 -1.49 -4.01
N GLU A 143 -8.96 -2.16 -4.97
CA GLU A 143 -9.38 -3.55 -4.84
C GLU A 143 -8.21 -4.52 -4.62
N ARG A 144 -6.99 -4.16 -5.04
CA ARG A 144 -5.79 -4.99 -4.79
C ARG A 144 -5.45 -5.08 -3.30
N ILE A 145 -5.76 -4.05 -2.52
CA ILE A 145 -5.60 -4.06 -1.06
C ILE A 145 -6.89 -4.47 -0.36
N PHE A 146 -8.02 -3.83 -0.71
CA PHE A 146 -9.27 -3.96 0.05
C PHE A 146 -10.21 -5.05 -0.48
N GLY A 147 -9.88 -5.69 -1.61
CA GLY A 147 -10.76 -6.64 -2.29
C GLY A 147 -12.02 -5.97 -2.84
N SER A 148 -13.12 -6.72 -2.93
CA SER A 148 -14.39 -6.25 -3.49
C SER A 148 -15.11 -5.21 -2.62
N THR A 149 -14.70 -5.04 -1.37
CA THR A 149 -15.36 -4.14 -0.40
C THR A 149 -14.37 -3.07 0.04
N ILE A 150 -14.21 -2.05 -0.82
CA ILE A 150 -13.38 -0.89 -0.53
C ILE A 150 -14.10 -0.01 0.50
N PRO A 151 -13.45 0.38 1.62
CA PRO A 151 -14.06 1.21 2.66
C PRO A 151 -14.33 2.64 2.17
N ASP A 152 -15.32 3.30 2.78
CA ASP A 152 -15.69 4.69 2.46
C ASP A 152 -14.58 5.69 2.86
N TYR A 153 -13.79 5.34 3.88
CA TYR A 153 -12.62 6.07 4.32
C TYR A 153 -11.42 5.15 4.37
N ILE A 154 -10.31 5.61 3.79
CA ILE A 154 -9.04 4.89 3.75
C ILE A 154 -8.06 5.67 4.61
N TYR A 155 -7.60 5.04 5.68
CA TYR A 155 -6.59 5.58 6.56
C TYR A 155 -5.22 5.19 6.04
N TYR A 156 -4.24 6.08 6.17
CA TYR A 156 -2.91 5.84 5.67
C TYR A 156 -1.84 6.52 6.50
N ASP A 157 -0.63 5.99 6.40
CA ASP A 157 0.61 6.66 6.82
C ASP A 157 1.69 6.35 5.79
N PHE A 158 2.58 7.31 5.56
CA PHE A 158 3.76 7.11 4.73
C PHE A 158 4.98 7.19 5.62
N VAL A 159 5.81 6.14 5.59
CA VAL A 159 6.94 5.98 6.50
C VAL A 159 8.22 5.78 5.71
N SER A 160 9.28 6.51 6.04
CA SER A 160 10.62 6.33 5.51
C SER A 160 11.49 5.59 6.53
N VAL A 161 12.22 4.58 6.05
CA VAL A 161 12.93 3.65 6.93
C VAL A 161 14.33 3.40 6.37
N PRO A 162 15.40 3.71 7.13
CA PRO A 162 16.71 3.12 6.91
C PRO A 162 16.59 1.60 6.87
N TRP A 163 17.15 0.98 5.83
CA TRP A 163 17.04 -0.46 5.59
C TRP A 163 18.38 -1.18 5.55
N PRO A 164 19.19 -1.09 6.62
CA PRO A 164 20.46 -1.80 6.69
C PRO A 164 20.26 -3.32 6.82
N ASP A 165 21.15 -4.09 6.20
CA ASP A 165 21.18 -5.54 6.28
C ASP A 165 21.58 -6.00 7.70
N GLY A 166 20.82 -6.93 8.28
CA GLY A 166 21.11 -7.52 9.59
C GLY A 166 21.09 -6.57 10.79
N GLN A 167 20.55 -5.37 10.62
CA GLN A 167 20.50 -4.31 11.64
C GLN A 167 19.04 -3.86 11.85
N ALA A 168 18.80 -3.18 12.97
CA ALA A 168 17.48 -2.70 13.35
C ALA A 168 16.95 -1.64 12.37
N LYS A 169 15.70 -1.78 11.95
CA LYS A 169 15.04 -0.89 10.96
C LYS A 169 14.19 0.15 11.68
N ILE A 170 14.81 1.06 12.40
CA ILE A 170 14.09 2.11 13.12
C ILE A 170 13.56 3.14 12.10
N PRO A 171 12.24 3.45 12.08
CA PRO A 171 11.72 4.50 11.22
C PRO A 171 12.50 5.79 11.41
N ALA A 172 12.80 6.49 10.32
CA ALA A 172 13.41 7.82 10.39
C ALA A 172 12.34 8.89 10.44
N ASP A 173 11.31 8.78 9.59
CA ASP A 173 10.28 9.79 9.46
C ASP A 173 8.93 9.19 9.03
N HIS A 174 7.84 9.92 9.26
CA HIS A 174 6.49 9.56 8.87
C HIS A 174 5.59 10.79 8.66
N LEU A 175 4.34 10.62 8.23
CA LEU A 175 3.44 11.76 8.08
C LEU A 175 3.08 12.39 9.44
N THR A 176 3.22 13.71 9.54
CA THR A 176 2.88 14.47 10.76
C THR A 176 1.41 14.38 11.19
N SER A 177 0.51 14.05 10.27
CA SER A 177 -0.90 13.85 10.59
C SER A 177 -1.13 12.44 11.12
N THR A 178 -1.29 12.31 12.44
CA THR A 178 -1.79 11.07 13.04
C THR A 178 -3.14 10.67 12.42
N ASN A 179 -3.26 9.41 11.96
CA ASN A 179 -4.46 8.87 11.30
C ASN A 179 -4.95 9.70 10.10
N ALA A 180 -4.03 10.09 9.21
CA ALA A 180 -4.39 10.66 7.92
C ALA A 180 -5.40 9.75 7.19
N TYR A 181 -6.38 10.35 6.52
CA TYR A 181 -7.39 9.61 5.79
C TYR A 181 -7.87 10.36 4.55
N ILE A 182 -8.48 9.59 3.65
CA ILE A 182 -9.11 10.11 2.44
C ILE A 182 -10.43 9.38 2.19
N ALA A 183 -11.44 10.12 1.73
CA ALA A 183 -12.73 9.54 1.37
C ALA A 183 -12.63 8.84 0.01
N LYS A 184 -13.27 7.68 -0.13
CA LYS A 184 -13.42 6.95 -1.39
C LYS A 184 -14.49 7.59 -2.29
N ALA A 185 -14.29 8.87 -2.60
CA ALA A 185 -15.07 9.62 -3.55
C ALA A 185 -14.13 10.14 -4.63
N SER A 186 -14.44 9.88 -5.91
CA SER A 186 -13.64 10.35 -7.04
C SER A 186 -13.40 11.86 -6.96
N GLY A 187 -12.17 12.27 -7.22
CA GLY A 187 -11.69 13.64 -7.06
C GLY A 187 -11.36 14.04 -5.62
N SER A 188 -11.45 13.14 -4.64
CA SER A 188 -10.96 13.43 -3.29
C SER A 188 -9.45 13.61 -3.34
N VAL A 189 -8.95 14.66 -2.69
CA VAL A 189 -7.52 14.96 -2.60
C VAL A 189 -7.20 15.33 -1.15
N THR A 190 -6.16 14.71 -0.61
CA THR A 190 -5.56 15.10 0.66
C THR A 190 -4.11 15.44 0.42
N THR A 191 -3.66 16.58 0.94
CA THR A 191 -2.25 16.98 0.93
C THR A 191 -1.80 17.23 2.36
N ILE A 192 -0.73 16.57 2.77
CA ILE A 192 -0.06 16.75 4.05
C ILE A 192 1.32 17.30 3.75
N THR A 193 1.61 18.48 4.26
CA THR A 193 2.91 19.14 4.17
C THR A 193 3.62 19.04 5.51
N ASP A 194 4.92 18.80 5.47
CA ASP A 194 5.79 18.85 6.64
C ASP A 194 6.87 19.91 6.50
N GLY A 195 7.43 20.35 7.63
CA GLY A 195 8.69 21.07 7.67
C GLY A 195 9.85 20.16 7.32
N GLN A 196 11.00 20.77 7.03
CA GLN A 196 12.23 20.02 6.83
C GLN A 196 12.85 19.69 8.19
N ASP A 197 13.21 18.43 8.40
CA ASP A 197 14.05 18.02 9.52
C ASP A 197 15.50 17.87 9.09
N LEU A 198 16.31 18.88 9.41
CA LEU A 198 17.74 18.90 9.11
C LEU A 198 18.56 17.92 9.95
N SER A 199 17.97 17.30 10.97
CA SER A 199 18.62 16.26 11.78
C SER A 199 18.52 14.86 11.16
N ILE A 200 17.63 14.68 10.17
CA ILE A 200 17.43 13.44 9.43
C ILE A 200 18.11 13.54 8.05
N ASP A 201 18.57 12.42 7.50
CA ASP A 201 19.04 12.34 6.11
C ASP A 201 17.92 12.79 5.16
N GLY A 202 18.22 13.67 4.21
CA GLY A 202 17.18 14.24 3.34
C GLY A 202 16.54 13.24 2.39
N SER A 203 17.18 12.09 2.16
CA SER A 203 16.59 10.97 1.43
C SER A 203 15.55 10.19 2.24
N LEU A 204 15.35 10.54 3.52
CA LEU A 204 14.34 9.97 4.42
C LEU A 204 13.34 11.03 4.91
N ASP A 205 13.74 12.31 4.95
CA ASP A 205 12.90 13.45 5.36
C ASP A 205 11.74 13.71 4.38
N ILE A 206 10.50 13.44 4.79
CA ILE A 206 9.26 13.55 4.02
C ILE A 206 8.73 14.98 4.16
N VAL A 207 8.75 15.76 3.09
CA VAL A 207 8.31 17.17 3.13
C VAL A 207 6.88 17.38 2.63
N ASN A 208 6.35 16.44 1.83
CA ASN A 208 5.00 16.54 1.31
C ASN A 208 4.46 15.17 0.88
N CYS A 209 3.18 14.91 1.14
CA CYS A 209 2.46 13.76 0.63
C CYS A 209 1.09 14.21 0.10
N LYS A 210 0.84 13.95 -1.18
CA LYS A 210 -0.46 14.11 -1.83
C LYS A 210 -1.05 12.74 -2.14
N VAL A 211 -2.29 12.51 -1.72
CA VAL A 211 -3.09 11.34 -2.07
C VAL A 211 -4.34 11.81 -2.79
N GLU A 212 -4.69 11.14 -3.88
CA GLU A 212 -5.85 11.45 -4.72
C GLU A 212 -6.62 10.17 -5.06
N ILE A 213 -7.95 10.25 -5.03
CA ILE A 213 -8.85 9.19 -5.47
C ILE A 213 -9.34 9.54 -6.88
N GLU A 214 -9.08 8.65 -7.83
CA GLU A 214 -9.44 8.79 -9.25
C GLU A 214 -10.74 8.02 -9.57
#